data_AF-A0A953W328-F1
#
_entry.id   AF-A0A953W328-F1
#
_cell.length_a   1.000
_cell.length_b   1.000
_cell.length_c   1.000
_cell.angle_alpha   90.00
_cell.angle_beta   90.00
_cell.angle_gamma   90.00
#
_symmetry.space_group_name_H-M   'P 1'
#
loop_
_entity.id
_entity.type
_entity.pdbx_description
1 polymer ?
#
loop_
_entity_poly.entity_id
_entity_poly.type
_entity_poly.pdbx_seq_one_letter_code
_entity_poly.pdbx_strand_id
1 'polypeptide(L)'
;MSQHSGSEPEVVEERSGPKTERGRRTLRRLLDAAGEEFGARGYHDTAISNITQNAGVGLGTFYVYFKSKEEVFRALVADMGARTRHAMTESTRGAHDRLEAER
;
A
#
# COMPACT_ATOMS: atom_id res chain seq x y z
N MET A 1 43.50 7.22 2.87
CA MET A 1 42.39 6.25 2.79
C MET A 1 41.40 6.59 3.88
N SER A 2 40.24 7.14 3.53
CA SER A 2 39.05 7.14 4.39
C SER A 2 37.85 7.22 3.46
N GLN A 3 37.22 6.07 3.27
CA GLN A 3 35.95 5.96 2.57
C GLN A 3 34.86 6.42 3.53
N HIS A 4 34.20 7.53 3.23
CA HIS A 4 32.85 7.82 3.74
C HIS A 4 31.90 7.59 2.57
N SER A 5 31.51 6.34 2.36
CA SER A 5 30.34 5.99 1.55
C SER A 5 29.15 5.99 2.50
N GLY A 6 28.65 7.19 2.80
CA GLY A 6 27.31 7.36 3.32
C GLY A 6 26.38 7.33 2.12
N SER A 7 25.79 6.17 1.83
CA SER A 7 24.70 6.10 0.87
C SER A 7 23.55 6.91 1.44
N GLU A 8 23.27 8.06 0.83
CA GLU A 8 22.09 8.86 1.12
C GLU A 8 20.84 7.98 1.05
N PRO A 9 19.82 8.21 1.91
CA PRO A 9 18.55 7.53 1.76
C PRO A 9 18.00 7.88 0.38
N GLU A 10 17.88 6.87 -0.49
CA GLU A 10 17.23 6.98 -1.79
C GLU A 10 15.83 7.54 -1.54
N VAL A 11 15.63 8.79 -1.92
CA VAL A 11 14.34 9.47 -1.84
C VAL A 11 13.32 8.61 -2.57
N VAL A 12 12.44 7.97 -1.82
CA VAL A 12 11.26 7.31 -2.37
C VAL A 12 10.44 8.39 -3.04
N GLU A 13 10.59 8.52 -4.35
CA GLU A 13 9.82 9.40 -5.22
C GLU A 13 8.36 9.35 -4.79
N GLU A 14 7.89 10.47 -4.23
CA GLU A 14 6.53 10.65 -3.76
C GLU A 14 5.61 10.71 -4.98
N ARG A 15 5.29 9.54 -5.54
CA ARG A 15 4.35 9.43 -6.66
C ARG A 15 3.00 9.89 -6.14
N SER A 16 2.65 11.15 -6.43
CA SER A 16 1.33 11.71 -6.15
C SER A 16 0.27 10.74 -6.67
N GLY A 17 -0.52 10.19 -5.74
CA GLY A 17 -1.47 9.11 -6.03
C GLY A 17 -2.53 9.49 -7.07
N PRO A 18 -3.43 8.56 -7.40
CA PRO A 18 -4.41 8.77 -8.46
C PRO A 18 -5.29 10.00 -8.20
N LYS A 19 -5.38 10.90 -9.20
CA LYS A 19 -6.10 12.18 -9.08
C LYS A 19 -7.62 12.03 -9.24
N THR A 20 -8.07 10.98 -9.91
CA THR A 20 -9.49 10.71 -10.19
C THR A 20 -10.06 9.64 -9.26
N GLU A 21 -11.37 9.70 -9.00
CA GLU A 21 -12.07 8.69 -8.19
C GLU A 21 -11.96 7.28 -8.80
N ARG A 22 -12.09 7.18 -10.13
CA ARG A 22 -11.87 5.93 -10.86
C ARG A 22 -10.45 5.39 -10.66
N GLY A 23 -9.46 6.28 -10.64
CA GLY A 23 -8.07 5.91 -10.41
C GLY A 23 -7.85 5.38 -9.00
N ARG A 24 -8.41 6.05 -7.98
CA ARG A 24 -8.34 5.60 -6.57
C ARG A 24 -8.98 4.24 -6.38
N ARG A 25 -10.14 4.00 -7.00
CA ARG A 25 -10.82 2.70 -6.96
C ARG A 25 -10.01 1.59 -7.62
N THR A 26 -9.38 1.88 -8.76
CA THR A 26 -8.48 0.93 -9.44
C THR A 26 -7.28 0.58 -8.56
N LEU A 27 -6.63 1.60 -7.97
CA LEU A 27 -5.52 1.39 -7.05
C LEU A 27 -5.93 0.53 -5.85
N ARG A 28 -7.08 0.81 -5.23
CA ARG A 28 -7.60 0.02 -4.11
C ARG A 28 -7.77 -1.45 -4.49
N ARG A 29 -8.42 -1.74 -5.63
CA ARG A 29 -8.60 -3.12 -6.12
C ARG A 29 -7.27 -3.84 -6.35
N LEU A 30 -6.27 -3.15 -6.91
CA LEU A 30 -4.95 -3.72 -7.10
C LEU A 30 -4.26 -4.06 -5.78
N LEU A 31 -4.37 -3.19 -4.76
CA LEU A 31 -3.80 -3.44 -3.43
C LEU A 31 -4.52 -4.57 -2.69
N ASP A 32 -5.86 -4.62 -2.74
CA ASP A 32 -6.64 -5.71 -2.16
C ASP A 32 -6.27 -7.06 -2.78
N ALA A 33 -6.29 -7.14 -4.11
CA ALA A 33 -5.91 -8.34 -4.84
C ALA A 33 -4.45 -8.77 -4.58
N ALA A 34 -3.54 -7.81 -4.47
CA ALA A 34 -2.15 -8.10 -4.12
C ALA A 34 -2.05 -8.70 -2.70
N GLY A 35 -2.77 -8.14 -1.73
CA GLY A 35 -2.80 -8.67 -0.37
C GLY A 35 -3.35 -10.09 -0.30
N GLU A 36 -4.42 -10.38 -1.03
CA GLU A 36 -5.00 -11.71 -1.12
C GLU A 36 -4.03 -12.71 -1.77
N GLU A 37 -3.45 -12.38 -2.93
CA GLU A 37 -2.55 -13.29 -3.65
C GLU A 37 -1.24 -13.51 -2.88
N PHE A 38 -0.62 -12.46 -2.33
CA PHE A 38 0.58 -12.61 -1.50
C PHE A 38 0.30 -13.37 -0.22
N GLY A 39 -0.86 -13.18 0.41
CA GLY A 39 -1.25 -13.93 1.60
C GLY A 39 -1.51 -15.41 1.32
N ALA A 40 -2.09 -15.74 0.17
CA ALA A 40 -2.43 -17.11 -0.20
C ALA A 40 -1.24 -17.94 -0.71
N ARG A 41 -0.30 -17.32 -1.44
CA ARG A 41 0.78 -18.02 -2.15
C ARG A 41 2.18 -17.61 -1.72
N GLY A 42 2.32 -16.52 -0.98
CA GLY A 42 3.60 -15.89 -0.70
C GLY A 42 4.11 -15.00 -1.84
N TYR A 43 5.11 -14.17 -1.54
CA TYR A 43 5.62 -13.18 -2.50
C TYR A 43 6.23 -13.80 -3.75
N HIS A 44 7.04 -14.85 -3.61
CA HIS A 44 7.79 -15.42 -4.73
C HIS A 44 6.88 -16.09 -5.76
N ASP A 45 5.87 -16.83 -5.30
CA ASP A 45 4.98 -17.62 -6.16
C ASP A 45 3.83 -16.81 -6.79
N THR A 46 3.56 -15.61 -6.27
CA THR A 46 2.57 -14.71 -6.88
C THR A 46 3.12 -14.07 -8.16
N ALA A 47 2.39 -14.20 -9.27
CA ALA A 47 2.65 -13.45 -10.50
C ALA A 47 1.77 -12.20 -10.59
N ILE A 48 2.25 -11.18 -11.32
CA ILE A 48 1.47 -9.95 -11.59
C ILE A 48 0.14 -10.29 -12.27
N SER A 49 0.13 -11.31 -13.13
CA SER A 49 -1.08 -11.78 -13.81
C SER A 49 -2.14 -12.29 -12.84
N ASN A 50 -1.78 -12.93 -11.73
CA ASN A 50 -2.74 -13.35 -10.70
C ASN A 50 -3.41 -12.13 -10.08
N ILE A 51 -2.61 -11.15 -9.66
CA ILE A 51 -3.08 -9.89 -9.06
C ILE A 51 -4.04 -9.18 -10.01
N THR A 52 -3.69 -9.05 -11.29
CA THR A 52 -4.53 -8.34 -12.25
C THR A 52 -5.85 -9.05 -12.55
N GLN A 53 -5.81 -10.39 -12.61
CA GLN A 53 -7.02 -11.20 -12.80
C GLN A 53 -7.96 -11.06 -11.59
N ASN A 54 -7.41 -11.17 -10.37
CA ASN A 54 -8.20 -11.03 -9.15
C ASN A 54 -8.75 -9.59 -8.97
N ALA A 55 -7.96 -8.57 -9.31
CA ALA A 55 -8.40 -7.17 -9.30
C ALA A 55 -9.44 -6.83 -10.39
N GLY A 56 -9.66 -7.70 -11.37
CA GLY A 56 -10.54 -7.47 -12.52
C GLY A 56 -10.06 -6.33 -13.43
N VAL A 57 -8.75 -6.22 -13.64
CA VAL A 57 -8.12 -5.18 -14.49
C VAL A 57 -7.16 -5.80 -15.50
N GLY A 58 -6.90 -5.08 -16.60
CA GLY A 58 -5.92 -5.54 -17.59
C GLY A 58 -4.48 -5.37 -17.12
N LEU A 59 -3.57 -6.18 -17.67
CA LEU A 59 -2.13 -6.11 -17.37
C LEU A 59 -1.54 -4.71 -17.66
N GLY A 60 -1.94 -4.06 -18.76
CA GLY A 60 -1.52 -2.69 -19.06
C GLY A 60 -1.98 -1.69 -17.99
N THR A 61 -3.13 -1.91 -17.36
CA THR A 61 -3.61 -1.07 -16.25
C THR A 61 -2.72 -1.20 -15.03
N PHE A 62 -2.22 -2.39 -14.70
CA PHE A 62 -1.25 -2.56 -13.60
C PHE A 62 -0.03 -1.66 -13.78
N TYR A 63 0.55 -1.66 -14.99
CA TYR A 63 1.76 -0.89 -15.29
C TYR A 63 1.56 0.63 -15.30
N VAL A 64 0.31 1.12 -15.30
CA VAL A 64 0.03 2.53 -15.03
C VAL A 64 0.34 2.89 -13.57
N TYR A 65 0.12 1.97 -12.63
CA TYR A 65 0.30 2.20 -11.19
C TYR A 65 1.66 1.70 -10.69
N PHE A 66 2.09 0.52 -11.13
CA PHE A 66 3.27 -0.17 -10.59
C PHE A 66 4.17 -0.69 -11.70
N LYS A 67 5.46 -0.43 -11.61
CA LYS A 67 6.50 -0.90 -12.54
C LYS A 67 6.89 -2.35 -12.27
N SER A 68 6.63 -2.88 -11.08
CA SER A 68 7.04 -4.23 -10.69
C SER A 68 6.16 -4.84 -9.60
N LYS A 69 6.33 -6.16 -9.40
CA LYS A 69 5.75 -6.90 -8.26
C LYS A 69 6.25 -6.35 -6.92
N GLU A 70 7.50 -5.89 -6.87
CA GLU A 70 8.07 -5.29 -5.68
C GLU A 70 7.43 -3.94 -5.35
N GLU A 71 7.13 -3.11 -6.35
CA GLU A 71 6.51 -1.80 -6.12
C GLU A 71 5.09 -1.94 -5.55
N VAL A 72 4.27 -2.87 -6.07
CA VAL A 72 2.95 -3.14 -5.48
C VAL A 72 3.05 -3.75 -4.07
N PHE A 73 4.07 -4.57 -3.80
CA PHE A 73 4.31 -5.10 -2.47
C PHE A 73 4.67 -3.99 -1.46
N ARG A 74 5.62 -3.11 -1.81
CA ARG A 74 5.97 -1.96 -0.94
C ARG A 74 4.77 -1.04 -0.72
N ALA A 75 3.98 -0.77 -1.76
CA ALA A 75 2.78 0.03 -1.66
C ALA A 75 1.73 -0.61 -0.74
N LEU A 76 1.54 -1.93 -0.81
CA LEU A 76 0.66 -2.67 0.08
C LEU A 76 1.12 -2.58 1.54
N VAL A 77 2.41 -2.79 1.82
CA VAL A 77 2.96 -2.67 3.18
C VAL A 77 2.74 -1.27 3.75
N ALA A 78 2.95 -0.23 2.94
CA ALA A 78 2.69 1.15 3.33
C ALA A 78 1.19 1.41 3.62
N ASP A 79 0.29 0.92 2.76
CA ASP A 79 -1.17 1.02 2.96
C ASP A 79 -1.63 0.32 4.24
N MET A 80 -1.13 -0.89 4.51
CA MET A 80 -1.43 -1.61 5.75
C MET A 80 -0.95 -0.84 6.98
N GLY A 81 0.28 -0.32 6.97
CA GLY A 81 0.81 0.48 8.06
C GLY A 81 0.01 1.77 8.30
N ALA A 82 -0.44 2.44 7.23
CA ALA A 82 -1.30 3.61 7.33
C ALA A 82 -2.67 3.28 7.94
N ARG A 83 -3.30 2.17 7.51
CA ARG A 83 -4.58 1.69 8.05
C ARG A 83 -4.50 1.34 9.53
N THR A 84 -3.45 0.63 9.94
CA THR A 84 -3.21 0.30 11.34
C THR A 84 -3.04 1.55 12.18
N ARG A 85 -2.23 2.52 11.72
CA ARG A 85 -2.03 3.79 12.41
C ARG A 85 -3.33 4.57 12.56
N HIS A 86 -4.13 4.65 11.50
CA HIS A 86 -5.43 5.31 11.51
C HIS A 86 -6.39 4.63 12.52
N ALA A 87 -6.48 3.31 12.50
CA ALA A 87 -7.33 2.57 13.44
C ALA A 87 -6.92 2.77 14.91
N MET A 88 -5.62 2.85 15.19
CA MET A 88 -5.09 3.16 16.52
C MET A 88 -5.47 4.58 16.97
N THR A 89 -5.34 5.57 16.09
CA THR A 89 -5.72 6.97 16.37
C THR A 89 -7.21 7.10 16.65
N GLU A 90 -8.06 6.49 15.84
CA GLU A 90 -9.53 6.53 16.02
C GLU A 90 -9.96 5.86 17.34
N SER A 91 -9.35 4.72 17.69
CA SER A 91 -9.65 4.02 18.93
C SER A 91 -9.25 4.82 20.18
N THR A 92 -8.13 5.56 20.09
CA THR A 92 -7.66 6.42 21.17
C THR A 92 -8.55 7.65 21.33
N ARG A 93 -9.09 8.20 20.24
CA ARG A 93 -10.01 9.34 20.27
C ARG A 93 -11.31 9.00 21.02
N GLY A 94 -11.89 7.82 20.75
CA GLY A 94 -13.08 7.35 21.47
C GLY A 94 -12.86 7.10 22.97
N ALA A 95 -11.62 6.79 23.39
CA ALA A 95 -11.27 6.63 24.80
C ALA A 95 -11.15 7.98 25.53
N HIS A 96 -10.67 9.03 24.85
CA HIS A 96 -10.64 10.40 25.39
C HIS A 96 -12.06 10.98 25.52
N ASP A 97 -12.90 10.83 24.49
CA ASP A 97 -14.28 11.34 24.50
C ASP A 97 -15.13 10.73 25.64
N ARG A 98 -14.89 9.46 25.99
CA ARG A 98 -15.62 8.77 27.07
C ARG A 98 -15.20 9.23 28.48
N LEU A 99 -13.96 9.69 28.66
CA LEU A 99 -13.47 10.25 29.93
C LEU A 99 -13.96 11.68 30.17
N GLU A 100 -14.22 12.44 29.10
CA GLU A 100 -14.79 13.79 29.19
C GLU A 100 -16.32 13.77 29.39
N ALA A 101 -17.01 12.75 28.89
CA ALA A 101 -18.47 12.60 29.04
C ALA A 101 -18.94 12.20 30.46
N GLU A 102 -18.03 11.86 31.38
CA GLU A 102 -18.33 11.48 32.77
C GLU A 102 -18.07 12.61 33.80
N ARG A 103 -17.94 13.87 33.35
CA ARG A 103 -17.91 15.07 34.22
C ARG A 103 -19.14 15.95 34.03
#